data_AF-A0A2V7K8N4-F1
#
_entry.id   AF-A0A2V7K8N4-F1
#
_cell.length_a   1.000
_cell.length_b   1.000
_cell.length_c   1.000
_cell.angle_alpha   90.00
_cell.angle_beta   90.00
_cell.angle_gamma   90.00
#
_symmetry.space_group_name_H-M   'P 1'
#
loop_
_entity.id
_entity.type
_entity.pdbx_description
1 polymer ?
#
loop_
_entity_poly.entity_id
_entity_poly.type
_entity_poly.pdbx_seq_one_letter_code
_entity_poly.pdbx_strand_id
1 'polypeptide(L)'
;VQLIGRTLDEGWVEWTPTWGLSLRFPEFQVRYRGQVMHGMGRPNGQSVVALPLDGGVVAAGILVAPSGPLNLTGVSTFTHQVSVSLPLR
;
A
#
# COMPACT_ATOMS: atom_id res chain seq x y z
N VAL A 1 -36.36 7.69 25.84
CA VAL A 1 -35.07 6.96 25.82
C VAL A 1 -34.03 7.91 25.23
N GLN A 2 -33.07 8.37 26.02
CA GLN A 2 -32.03 9.29 25.58
C GLN A 2 -30.93 8.49 24.87
N LEU A 3 -30.69 8.76 23.58
CA LEU A 3 -29.61 8.13 22.82
C LEU A 3 -28.28 8.73 23.27
N ILE A 4 -27.52 7.99 24.08
CA ILE A 4 -26.13 8.32 24.38
C ILE A 4 -25.33 8.06 23.11
N GLY A 5 -25.03 9.12 22.36
CA GLY A 5 -24.13 9.06 21.22
C GLY A 5 -22.71 8.79 21.71
N ARG A 6 -22.23 7.56 21.55
CA ARG A 6 -20.82 7.22 21.69
C ARG A 6 -20.10 7.63 20.41
N THR A 7 -19.25 8.65 20.48
CA THR A 7 -18.34 8.98 19.38
C THR A 7 -17.27 7.88 19.33
N LEU A 8 -17.24 7.09 18.26
CA LEU A 8 -16.17 6.14 17.99
C LEU A 8 -15.06 6.91 17.28
N ASP A 9 -13.88 6.99 17.91
CA ASP A 9 -12.68 7.52 17.28
C ASP A 9 -11.98 6.37 16.54
N GLU A 10 -12.05 6.39 15.21
CA GLU A 10 -11.39 5.40 14.35
C GLU A 10 -10.04 5.97 13.88
N GLY A 11 -8.95 5.35 14.33
CA GLY A 11 -7.60 5.68 13.91
C GLY A 11 -6.99 4.57 13.06
N TRP A 12 -6.11 4.94 12.13
CA TRP A 12 -5.26 4.00 11.40
C TRP A 12 -3.79 4.40 11.55
N VAL A 13 -2.90 3.41 11.50
CA VAL A 13 -1.45 3.65 11.53
C VAL A 13 -0.82 2.97 10.33
N GLU A 14 -0.20 3.79 9.48
CA GLU A 14 0.71 3.35 8.42
C GLU A 14 2.15 3.46 8.89
N TRP A 15 2.95 2.44 8.62
CA TRP A 15 4.37 2.46 8.93
C TRP A 15 5.16 1.69 7.87
N THR A 16 6.38 2.16 7.61
CA THR A 16 7.28 1.58 6.62
C THR A 16 8.67 1.45 7.25
N PRO A 17 9.04 0.27 7.80
CA PRO A 17 10.41 0.03 8.20
C PRO A 17 11.28 -0.02 6.94
N THR A 18 12.52 0.42 7.08
CA THR A 18 13.51 0.33 6.02
C THR A 18 14.80 -0.22 6.59
N TRP A 19 15.53 -0.99 5.80
CA TRP A 19 16.84 -1.51 6.16
C TRP A 19 17.74 -1.57 4.95
N GLY A 20 19.04 -1.71 5.17
CA GLY A 20 19.98 -1.82 4.08
C GLY A 20 21.33 -2.34 4.49
N LEU A 21 22.10 -2.74 3.47
CA LEU A 21 23.47 -3.20 3.56
C LEU A 21 24.30 -2.47 2.49
N SER A 22 25.50 -2.02 2.85
CA SER A 22 26.44 -1.42 1.91
C SER A 22 27.79 -2.12 2.03
N LEU A 23 28.23 -2.73 0.93
CA LEU A 23 29.54 -3.34 0.78
C LEU A 23 30.39 -2.48 -0.15
N ARG A 24 31.60 -2.13 0.27
CA ARG A 24 32.50 -1.25 -0.48
C ARG A 24 33.82 -1.97 -0.76
N PHE A 25 34.15 -2.07 -2.03
CA PHE A 25 35.43 -2.57 -2.53
C PHE A 25 36.13 -1.44 -3.30
N PRO A 26 37.45 -1.51 -3.48
CA PRO A 26 38.18 -0.53 -4.30
C PRO A 26 37.68 -0.45 -5.76
N GLU A 27 37.20 -1.57 -6.30
CA GLU A 27 36.82 -1.73 -7.70
C GLU A 27 35.32 -1.55 -7.93
N PHE A 28 34.48 -1.70 -6.90
CA PHE A 28 33.03 -1.51 -7.01
C PHE A 28 32.36 -1.36 -5.63
N GLN A 29 31.11 -0.91 -5.63
CA GLN A 29 30.26 -0.88 -4.44
C GLN A 29 28.95 -1.61 -4.71
N VAL A 30 28.45 -2.32 -3.70
CA VAL A 30 27.15 -2.98 -3.73
C VAL A 30 26.30 -2.43 -2.60
N ARG A 31 25.07 -2.05 -2.92
CA ARG A 31 24.08 -1.58 -1.97
C ARG A 31 22.80 -2.39 -2.09
N TYR A 32 22.26 -2.77 -0.95
CA TYR A 32 20.95 -3.37 -0.83
C TYR A 32 20.07 -2.50 0.07
N ARG A 33 18.82 -2.29 -0.33
CA ARG A 33 17.79 -1.61 0.46
C ARG A 33 16.51 -2.44 0.45
N GLY A 34 15.97 -2.70 1.63
CA GLY A 34 14.65 -3.29 1.83
C GLY A 34 13.71 -2.27 2.47
N GLN A 35 12.42 -2.36 2.13
CA GLN A 35 11.35 -1.63 2.80
C GLN A 35 10.06 -2.46 2.83
N VAL A 36 9.24 -2.28 3.86
CA VAL A 36 7.95 -2.99 3.97
C VAL A 36 6.80 -2.07 4.36
N MET A 37 5.93 -1.73 3.43
CA MET A 37 4.78 -0.89 3.76
C MET A 37 3.72 -1.72 4.49
N HIS A 38 3.36 -1.33 5.71
CA HIS A 38 2.28 -1.91 6.51
C HIS A 38 1.18 -0.88 6.77
N GLY A 39 -0.01 -1.34 7.15
CA GLY A 39 -1.15 -0.47 7.46
C GLY A 39 -1.97 -0.07 6.24
N MET A 40 -1.87 -0.81 5.13
CA MET A 40 -2.64 -0.57 3.89
C MET A 40 -4.16 -0.85 4.03
N GLY A 41 -4.61 -1.30 5.20
CA GLY A 41 -6.02 -1.54 5.52
C GLY A 41 -6.70 -0.33 6.14
N ARG A 42 -6.73 0.80 5.43
CA ARG A 42 -7.45 2.00 5.88
C ARG A 42 -8.93 1.63 6.14
N PRO A 43 -9.53 2.10 7.25
CA PRO A 43 -10.97 2.03 7.44
C PRO A 43 -11.67 2.70 6.25
N ASN A 44 -12.65 2.02 5.65
CA ASN A 44 -13.35 2.45 4.44
C ASN A 44 -14.09 3.80 4.62
N GLY A 45 -13.40 4.92 4.44
CA GLY A 45 -14.04 6.16 3.99
C GLY A 45 -14.22 6.06 2.48
N GLN A 46 -15.44 5.85 2.01
CA GLN A 46 -15.79 5.79 0.59
C GLN A 46 -15.12 6.92 -0.21
N SER A 47 -14.09 6.58 -0.98
CA SER A 47 -13.52 7.44 -2.02
C SER A 47 -13.58 6.66 -3.32
N VAL A 48 -14.80 6.34 -3.73
CA VAL A 48 -15.12 6.07 -5.13
C VAL A 48 -15.95 7.26 -5.54
N VAL A 49 -15.43 8.09 -6.44
CA VAL A 49 -16.28 8.94 -7.28
C VAL A 49 -17.16 7.97 -8.05
N ALA A 50 -18.35 7.68 -7.52
CA ALA A 50 -19.36 6.92 -8.21
C ALA A 50 -19.89 7.80 -9.34
N LEU A 51 -19.30 7.67 -10.53
CA LEU A 51 -20.00 8.04 -11.75
C LEU A 51 -21.19 7.07 -11.87
N PRO A 52 -22.44 7.55 -11.96
CA PRO A 52 -23.59 6.68 -12.09
C PRO A 52 -23.53 6.06 -13.49
N LEU A 53 -23.09 4.81 -13.57
CA LEU A 53 -23.37 3.97 -14.72
C LEU A 53 -24.54 3.09 -14.33
N ASP A 54 -25.74 3.54 -14.71
CA ASP A 54 -26.95 2.76 -14.60
C ASP A 54 -26.77 1.42 -15.31
N GLY A 55 -27.04 0.35 -14.58
CA GLY A 55 -27.56 -0.91 -15.11
C GLY A 55 -26.76 -1.58 -16.24
N GLY A 56 -25.77 -2.40 -15.84
CA GLY A 56 -25.51 -3.71 -16.43
C GLY A 56 -25.36 -3.81 -17.95
N VAL A 57 -24.14 -3.65 -18.45
CA VAL A 57 -23.63 -4.41 -19.61
C VAL A 57 -22.18 -4.77 -19.33
N VAL A 58 -21.89 -6.07 -19.23
CA VAL A 58 -20.53 -6.60 -19.13
C VAL A 58 -19.90 -6.53 -20.51
N ALA A 59 -19.16 -5.46 -20.79
CA ALA A 59 -18.23 -5.39 -21.90
C ALA A 59 -16.88 -5.94 -21.43
N ALA A 60 -16.35 -6.91 -22.17
CA ALA A 60 -15.09 -7.60 -21.88
C ALA A 60 -13.95 -6.61 -21.61
N GLY A 61 -13.46 -6.57 -20.37
CA GLY A 61 -12.26 -5.81 -20.00
C GLY A 61 -12.39 -4.87 -18.79
N ILE A 62 -13.58 -4.69 -18.22
CA ILE A 62 -13.73 -3.88 -17.01
C ILE A 62 -13.85 -4.79 -15.79
N LEU A 63 -12.81 -4.77 -14.94
CA LEU A 63 -12.84 -5.38 -13.62
C LEU A 63 -13.83 -4.58 -12.76
N VAL A 64 -15.03 -5.12 -12.55
CA VAL A 64 -15.97 -4.60 -11.55
C VAL A 64 -15.35 -4.81 -10.18
N ALA A 65 -15.09 -3.72 -9.45
CA ALA A 65 -14.61 -3.82 -8.08
C ALA A 65 -15.63 -4.60 -7.24
N PRO A 66 -15.22 -5.64 -6.48
CA PRO A 66 -16.12 -6.42 -5.65
C PRO A 66 -16.92 -5.50 -4.71
N SER A 67 -18.25 -5.64 -4.69
CA SER A 67 -19.16 -4.81 -3.88
C SER A 67 -19.17 -5.19 -2.39
N GLY A 68 -18.07 -5.73 -1.86
CA GLY A 68 -17.89 -6.06 -0.45
C GLY A 68 -17.02 -5.01 0.26
N PRO A 69 -16.94 -5.04 1.61
CA PRO A 69 -16.04 -4.14 2.35
C PRO A 69 -14.60 -4.37 1.86
N LEU A 70 -14.01 -3.39 1.17
CA LEU A 70 -12.64 -3.47 0.64
C LEU A 70 -11.61 -3.15 1.74
N ASN A 71 -11.77 -3.79 2.90
CA ASN A 71 -10.84 -3.68 4.01
C ASN A 71 -9.63 -4.56 3.72
N LEU A 72 -8.56 -3.97 3.16
CA LEU A 72 -7.25 -4.63 3.00
C LEU A 72 -6.56 -4.82 4.37
N THR A 73 -7.18 -5.59 5.25
CA THR A 73 -6.63 -5.87 6.59
C THR A 73 -5.45 -6.83 6.49
N GLY A 74 -4.32 -6.44 7.08
CA GLY A 74 -3.12 -7.30 7.13
C GLY A 74 -2.30 -7.38 5.84
N VAL A 75 -2.52 -6.50 4.85
CA VAL A 75 -1.70 -6.48 3.63
C VAL A 75 -0.39 -5.72 3.88
N SER A 76 0.73 -6.30 3.43
CA SER A 76 2.05 -5.65 3.43
C SER A 76 2.69 -5.72 2.05
N THR A 77 3.35 -4.64 1.61
CA THR A 77 4.13 -4.63 0.36
C THR A 77 5.61 -4.60 0.69
N PHE A 78 6.35 -5.61 0.23
CA PHE A 78 7.80 -5.66 0.37
C PHE A 78 8.47 -5.14 -0.91
N THR A 79 9.41 -4.20 -0.79
CA THR A 79 10.27 -3.77 -1.90
C THR A 79 11.74 -4.03 -1.59
N HIS A 80 12.43 -4.68 -2.53
CA HIS A 80 13.87 -4.91 -2.50
C HIS A 80 14.54 -4.10 -3.63
N GLN A 81 15.65 -3.43 -3.33
CA GLN A 81 16.49 -2.76 -4.32
C GLN A 81 17.94 -3.19 -4.14
N VAL A 82 18.55 -3.62 -5.25
CA VAL A 82 19.98 -3.89 -5.35
C VAL A 82 20.60 -2.86 -6.29
N SER A 83 21.77 -2.32 -5.93
CA SER A 83 22.50 -1.35 -6.75
C SER A 83 23.98 -1.68 -6.75
N VAL A 84 24.59 -1.60 -7.93
CA VAL A 84 26.03 -1.82 -8.15
C VAL A 84 26.62 -0.56 -8.75
N SER A 85 27.77 -0.13 -8.26
CA SER A 85 28.47 1.07 -8.74
C SER A 85 29.90 0.70 -9.10
N LEU A 86 30.31 0.97 -10.35
CA LEU A 86 31.67 0.77 -10.83
C LEU A 86 32.32 2.13 -11.11
N PRO A 87 33.55 2.39 -10.62
CA PRO A 87 34.30 3.57 -10.98
C PRO A 87 34.81 3.44 -12.42
N LEU A 88 34.63 4.48 -13.23
CA LEU A 88 35.25 4.58 -14.54
C LEU A 88 36.70 5.05 -14.35
N ARG A 89 37.67 4.30 -14.87
CA ARG A 89 39.09 4.65 -14.91
C ARG A 89 39.59 4.52 -16.34
#